data_AF-A0A1I8GUJ3-F1
#
_entry.id   AF-A0A1I8GUJ3-F1
#
_cell.length_a   1.000
_cell.length_b   1.000
_cell.length_c   1.000
_cell.angle_alpha   90.00
_cell.angle_beta   90.00
_cell.angle_gamma   90.00
#
_symmetry.space_group_name_H-M   'P 1'
#
loop_
_entity.id
_entity.type
_entity.pdbx_description
1 polymer ?
#
loop_
_entity_poly.entity_id
_entity_poly.type
_entity_poly.pdbx_seq_one_letter_code
_entity_poly.pdbx_strand_id
1 'polypeptide(L)'
;MNSHAQQAAPYHERQRLLLCAVHAANNLLQRPEFTQSQFDQLCQSLSPQQTWLLNPHRNPLGLGNYDANVLDAALQSRGLRLVWFDRRKPVACLLPDRIEGFLINYQSAACSVLPIIRSRHWVALRRCGPNNEYHNLDSKMAEPSLIGSGQPADLLHYLQARLDADASLQILPVVLPEVADSGDWQLAQPASDE
;
A
#
# COMPACT_ATOMS: atom_id res chain seq x y z
N MET A 1 -4.84 -12.28 -22.53
CA MET A 1 -3.61 -13.10 -22.65
C MET A 1 -2.64 -12.60 -21.60
N ASN A 2 -2.67 -13.18 -20.39
CA ASN A 2 -1.80 -12.75 -19.29
C ASN A 2 -0.42 -13.38 -19.45
N SER A 3 0.54 -12.59 -19.90
CA SER A 3 1.95 -12.97 -19.85
C SER A 3 2.43 -12.83 -18.40
N HIS A 4 2.30 -13.89 -17.61
CA HIS A 4 3.13 -14.06 -16.42
C HIS A 4 4.56 -14.35 -16.90
N ALA A 5 5.26 -13.32 -17.38
CA ALA A 5 6.71 -13.39 -17.48
C ALA A 5 7.21 -13.55 -16.04
N GLN A 6 7.70 -14.75 -15.70
CA GLN A 6 8.35 -15.03 -14.43
C GLN A 6 9.53 -14.06 -14.28
N GLN A 7 9.37 -13.05 -13.42
CA GLN A 7 10.46 -12.17 -13.04
C GLN A 7 11.46 -12.98 -12.21
N ALA A 8 12.74 -12.92 -12.57
CA ALA A 8 13.80 -13.69 -11.89
C ALA A 8 13.98 -13.30 -10.41
N ALA A 9 13.65 -12.07 -10.05
CA ALA A 9 13.61 -11.57 -8.68
C ALA A 9 12.45 -10.56 -8.52
N PRO A 10 11.87 -10.41 -7.32
CA PRO A 10 10.90 -9.35 -7.05
C PRO A 10 11.47 -7.97 -7.38
N TYR A 11 10.67 -7.16 -8.06
CA TYR A 11 11.00 -5.75 -8.28
C TYR A 11 10.90 -4.97 -6.96
N HIS A 12 11.89 -4.11 -6.69
CA HIS A 12 11.98 -3.33 -5.45
C HIS A 12 12.63 -1.96 -5.63
N GLU A 13 11.90 -0.90 -5.30
CA GLU A 13 12.40 0.46 -5.15
C GLU A 13 12.73 0.77 -3.70
N ARG A 14 13.95 1.27 -3.50
CA ARG A 14 14.42 1.77 -2.21
C ARG A 14 14.06 3.24 -2.03
N GLN A 15 13.74 3.60 -0.79
CA GLN A 15 13.19 4.91 -0.46
C GLN A 15 14.19 6.03 -0.77
N ARG A 16 13.67 7.07 -1.42
CA ARG A 16 14.33 8.37 -1.55
C ARG A 16 13.44 9.45 -0.94
N LEU A 17 14.04 10.36 -0.16
CA LEU A 17 13.33 11.48 0.48
C LEU A 17 12.08 10.99 1.26
N LEU A 18 10.93 11.66 1.09
CA LEU A 18 9.64 11.28 1.68
C LEU A 18 8.72 10.61 0.64
N LEU A 19 9.29 9.92 -0.36
CA LEU A 19 8.55 9.32 -1.48
C LEU A 19 8.02 7.91 -1.21
N CYS A 20 7.86 7.52 0.06
CA CYS A 20 7.41 6.16 0.41
C CYS A 20 6.12 5.73 -0.30
N ALA A 21 5.18 6.66 -0.55
CA ALA A 21 3.96 6.36 -1.30
C ALA A 21 4.22 6.01 -2.77
N VAL A 22 5.11 6.73 -3.46
CA VAL A 22 5.50 6.43 -4.85
C VAL A 22 6.13 5.03 -4.92
N HIS A 23 7.09 4.78 -4.03
CA HIS A 23 7.78 3.50 -3.99
C HIS A 23 6.86 2.35 -3.60
N ALA A 24 5.94 2.56 -2.66
CA ALA A 24 4.94 1.57 -2.31
C ALA A 24 4.03 1.23 -3.50
N ALA A 25 3.58 2.23 -4.28
CA ALA A 25 2.79 1.97 -5.48
C ALA A 25 3.59 1.20 -6.55
N ASN A 26 4.84 1.57 -6.81
CA ASN A 26 5.71 0.89 -7.78
C ASN A 26 6.07 -0.53 -7.35
N ASN A 27 6.40 -0.71 -6.07
CA ASN A 27 6.66 -2.03 -5.47
C ASN A 27 5.40 -2.90 -5.55
N LEU A 28 4.23 -2.34 -5.24
CA LEU A 28 2.97 -3.05 -5.41
C LEU A 28 2.72 -3.44 -6.87
N LEU A 29 3.03 -2.59 -7.84
CA LEU A 29 2.83 -2.90 -9.26
C LEU A 29 3.96 -3.74 -9.88
N GLN A 30 5.01 -4.01 -9.10
CA GLN A 30 6.22 -4.74 -9.52
C GLN A 30 6.89 -4.14 -10.77
N ARG A 31 6.87 -2.80 -10.90
CA ARG A 31 7.52 -2.02 -11.97
C ARG A 31 7.62 -0.52 -11.63
N PRO A 32 8.53 0.25 -12.27
CA PRO A 32 8.65 1.70 -12.08
C PRO A 32 7.51 2.46 -12.79
N GLU A 33 6.28 2.31 -12.30
CA GLU A 33 5.08 2.87 -12.96
C GLU A 33 4.92 4.38 -12.74
N PHE A 34 5.23 4.84 -11.54
CA PHE A 34 4.97 6.20 -11.09
C PHE A 34 6.25 6.92 -10.70
N THR A 35 6.23 8.23 -10.92
CA THR A 35 7.25 9.18 -10.54
C THR A 35 6.70 10.18 -9.53
N GLN A 36 7.60 10.88 -8.85
CA GLN A 36 7.24 12.00 -7.98
C GLN A 36 6.38 13.05 -8.71
N SER A 37 6.77 13.42 -9.94
CA SER A 37 6.05 14.44 -10.72
C SER A 37 4.61 14.04 -11.02
N GLN A 38 4.35 12.75 -11.29
CA GLN A 38 2.99 12.25 -11.48
C GLN A 38 2.17 12.33 -10.18
N PHE A 39 2.75 11.98 -9.03
CA PHE A 39 2.07 12.14 -7.74
C PHE A 39 1.82 13.61 -7.40
N ASP A 40 2.74 14.52 -7.73
CA ASP A 40 2.55 15.96 -7.57
C ASP A 40 1.42 16.52 -8.45
N GLN A 41 1.26 16.00 -9.67
CA GLN A 41 0.14 16.33 -10.56
C GLN A 41 -1.20 15.82 -10.01
N LEU A 42 -1.23 14.62 -9.43
CA LEU A 42 -2.40 14.08 -8.75
C LEU A 42 -2.79 14.96 -7.55
N CYS A 43 -1.82 15.40 -6.74
CA CYS A 43 -2.08 16.34 -5.64
C CYS A 43 -2.76 17.61 -6.13
N GLN A 44 -2.30 18.19 -7.24
CA GLN A 44 -2.91 19.39 -7.82
C GLN A 44 -4.31 19.11 -8.36
N SER A 45 -4.54 17.94 -8.94
CA SER A 45 -5.84 17.56 -9.50
C SER A 45 -6.88 17.35 -8.40
N LEU A 46 -6.48 16.78 -7.26
CA LEU A 46 -7.34 16.59 -6.09
C LEU A 46 -7.66 17.89 -5.34
N SER A 47 -6.81 18.90 -5.49
CA SER A 47 -6.91 20.20 -4.79
C SER A 47 -6.57 21.36 -5.76
N PRO A 48 -7.44 21.61 -6.77
CA PRO A 48 -7.11 22.52 -7.89
C PRO A 48 -7.07 24.00 -7.48
N GLN A 49 -7.76 24.37 -6.40
CA GLN A 49 -7.83 25.74 -5.91
C GLN A 49 -6.67 26.09 -4.96
N GLN A 50 -5.92 25.09 -4.50
CA GLN A 50 -4.82 25.26 -3.57
C GLN A 50 -3.51 25.54 -4.30
N THR A 51 -2.77 26.53 -3.81
CA THR A 51 -1.39 26.79 -4.26
C THR A 51 -0.46 25.70 -3.77
N TRP A 52 0.73 25.60 -4.38
CA TRP A 52 1.70 24.54 -4.09
C TRP A 52 1.96 24.32 -2.59
N LEU A 53 2.18 25.41 -1.85
CA LEU A 53 2.52 25.41 -0.43
C LEU A 53 1.34 25.03 0.48
N LEU A 54 0.10 25.17 0.00
CA LEU A 54 -1.12 24.93 0.76
C LEU A 54 -1.82 23.63 0.35
N ASN A 55 -1.21 22.83 -0.52
CA ASN A 55 -1.78 21.56 -0.96
C ASN A 55 -1.74 20.55 0.22
N PRO A 56 -2.89 20.03 0.67
CA PRO A 56 -2.96 19.17 1.86
C PRO A 56 -2.40 17.76 1.62
N HIS A 57 -2.20 17.38 0.36
CA HIS A 57 -1.85 16.01 -0.03
C HIS A 57 -0.35 15.78 -0.16
N ARG A 58 0.49 16.77 0.16
CA ARG A 58 1.96 16.66 0.07
C ARG A 58 2.69 17.60 1.03
N ASN A 59 3.99 17.37 1.19
CA ASN A 59 4.86 18.29 1.89
C ASN A 59 5.07 19.60 1.09
N PRO A 60 4.99 20.79 1.72
CA PRO A 60 5.14 22.09 1.03
C PRO A 60 6.48 22.28 0.30
N LEU A 61 7.55 21.61 0.75
CA LEU A 61 8.87 21.68 0.12
C LEU A 61 9.01 20.76 -1.11
N GLY A 62 7.96 20.02 -1.47
CA GLY A 62 8.03 19.12 -2.61
C GLY A 62 8.91 17.91 -2.39
N LEU A 63 9.00 17.41 -1.17
CA LEU A 63 9.84 16.25 -0.83
C LEU A 63 9.07 14.91 -0.85
N GLY A 64 7.75 14.95 -1.13
CA GLY A 64 6.84 13.81 -1.06
C GLY A 64 5.84 13.92 0.10
N ASN A 65 5.71 12.85 0.89
CA ASN A 65 4.75 12.67 1.97
C ASN A 65 3.28 12.69 1.49
N TYR A 66 3.00 11.88 0.48
CA TYR A 66 1.68 11.76 -0.12
C TYR A 66 0.72 10.96 0.76
N ASP A 67 -0.55 11.37 0.77
CA ASP A 67 -1.60 10.70 1.52
C ASP A 67 -2.30 9.57 0.73
N ALA A 68 -3.29 8.95 1.37
CA ALA A 68 -4.04 7.82 0.82
C ALA A 68 -4.85 8.21 -0.44
N ASN A 69 -5.32 9.45 -0.56
CA ASN A 69 -6.14 9.89 -1.70
C ASN A 69 -5.30 9.96 -2.97
N VAL A 70 -4.04 10.40 -2.86
CA VAL A 70 -3.09 10.40 -3.98
C VAL A 70 -2.81 8.97 -4.44
N LEU A 71 -2.60 8.05 -3.49
CA LEU A 71 -2.40 6.63 -3.79
C LEU A 71 -3.62 6.00 -4.46
N ASP A 72 -4.81 6.26 -3.93
CA ASP A 72 -6.07 5.75 -4.49
C ASP A 72 -6.26 6.28 -5.92
N ALA A 73 -6.08 7.59 -6.15
CA ALA A 73 -6.15 8.17 -7.50
C ALA A 73 -5.11 7.58 -8.46
N ALA A 74 -3.87 7.34 -7.99
CA ALA A 74 -2.83 6.70 -8.78
C ALA A 74 -3.23 5.27 -9.18
N LEU A 75 -3.68 4.46 -8.22
CA LEU A 75 -4.09 3.07 -8.47
C LEU A 75 -5.34 2.98 -9.36
N GLN A 76 -6.30 3.88 -9.17
CA GLN A 76 -7.48 3.99 -10.04
C GLN A 76 -7.11 4.26 -11.50
N SER A 77 -6.09 5.11 -11.76
CA SER A 77 -5.58 5.33 -13.11
C SER A 77 -5.05 4.06 -13.79
N ARG A 78 -4.81 2.98 -13.02
CA ARG A 78 -4.33 1.67 -13.49
C ARG A 78 -5.35 0.55 -13.30
N GLY A 79 -6.62 0.90 -13.14
CA GLY A 79 -7.72 -0.07 -13.05
C GLY A 79 -7.70 -0.88 -11.75
N LEU A 80 -7.23 -0.28 -10.65
CA LEU A 80 -7.24 -0.87 -9.32
C LEU A 80 -8.03 0.01 -8.36
N ARG A 81 -8.47 -0.56 -7.23
CA ARG A 81 -9.14 0.16 -6.15
C ARG A 81 -8.42 -0.07 -4.84
N LEU A 82 -8.27 0.99 -4.06
CA LEU A 82 -7.77 0.94 -2.70
C LEU A 82 -8.96 0.85 -1.73
N VAL A 83 -9.02 -0.21 -0.93
CA VAL A 83 -10.10 -0.44 0.03
C VAL A 83 -9.58 -0.21 1.45
N TRP A 84 -10.37 0.40 2.34
CA TRP A 84 -10.01 0.52 3.75
C TRP A 84 -10.50 -0.71 4.53
N PHE A 85 -9.57 -1.46 5.12
CA PHE A 85 -9.93 -2.56 6.00
C PHE A 85 -10.41 -2.03 7.35
N ASP A 86 -11.60 -2.47 7.78
CA ASP A 86 -12.08 -2.19 9.14
C ASP A 86 -11.29 -3.02 10.14
N ARG A 87 -10.38 -2.37 10.86
CA ARG A 87 -9.51 -2.99 11.86
C ARG A 87 -10.26 -3.72 12.99
N ARG A 88 -11.55 -3.43 13.19
CA ARG A 88 -12.38 -4.14 14.19
C ARG A 88 -12.73 -5.56 13.74
N LYS A 89 -12.55 -5.89 12.46
CA LYS A 89 -12.76 -7.22 11.90
C LYS A 89 -11.50 -8.08 12.07
N PRO A 90 -11.65 -9.40 12.24
CA PRO A 90 -10.49 -10.30 12.24
C PRO A 90 -9.85 -10.31 10.86
N VAL A 91 -8.51 -10.23 10.76
CA VAL A 91 -7.83 -10.27 9.45
C VAL A 91 -8.09 -11.57 8.68
N ALA A 92 -8.44 -12.65 9.40
CA ALA A 92 -8.84 -13.92 8.82
C ALA A 92 -10.08 -13.83 7.90
N CYS A 93 -10.83 -12.73 7.93
CA CYS A 93 -11.91 -12.50 6.96
C CYS A 93 -11.40 -12.05 5.59
N LEU A 94 -10.17 -11.60 5.44
CA LEU A 94 -9.60 -11.22 4.15
C LEU A 94 -9.42 -12.46 3.27
N LEU A 95 -9.61 -12.30 1.96
CA LEU A 95 -9.40 -13.34 0.94
C LEU A 95 -8.18 -13.00 0.08
N PRO A 96 -6.94 -13.39 0.45
CA PRO A 96 -5.72 -12.96 -0.23
C PRO A 96 -5.65 -13.30 -1.73
N ASP A 97 -6.36 -14.35 -2.17
CA ASP A 97 -6.43 -14.73 -3.59
C ASP A 97 -7.32 -13.83 -4.44
N ARG A 98 -8.12 -12.97 -3.82
CA ARG A 98 -8.94 -11.95 -4.48
C ARG A 98 -8.29 -10.56 -4.41
N ILE A 99 -7.10 -10.46 -3.83
CA ILE A 99 -6.40 -9.21 -3.53
C ILE A 99 -5.07 -9.17 -4.30
N GLU A 100 -4.86 -8.13 -5.09
CA GLU A 100 -3.65 -7.93 -5.91
C GLU A 100 -2.41 -7.67 -5.05
N GLY A 101 -2.64 -7.04 -3.89
CA GLY A 101 -1.65 -6.84 -2.84
C GLY A 101 -2.22 -5.91 -1.77
N PHE A 102 -1.41 -5.59 -0.78
CA PHE A 102 -1.80 -4.75 0.34
C PHE A 102 -0.90 -3.53 0.40
N LEU A 103 -1.49 -2.37 0.66
CA LEU A 103 -0.77 -1.23 1.20
C LEU A 103 -1.02 -1.20 2.70
N ILE A 104 0.03 -1.06 3.49
CA ILE A 104 -0.08 -0.77 4.91
C ILE A 104 0.46 0.62 5.20
N ASN A 105 -0.12 1.27 6.19
CA ASN A 105 0.27 2.61 6.57
C ASN A 105 0.27 2.78 8.08
N TYR A 106 1.38 3.24 8.63
CA TYR A 106 1.56 3.41 10.07
C TYR A 106 2.35 4.66 10.38
N GLN A 107 2.26 5.12 11.62
CA GLN A 107 3.06 6.26 12.08
C GLN A 107 4.53 5.82 12.15
N SER A 108 5.40 6.46 11.36
CA SER A 108 6.83 6.22 11.46
C SER A 108 7.35 6.83 12.75
N ALA A 109 8.30 6.15 13.40
CA ALA A 109 9.11 6.77 14.44
C ALA A 109 9.74 8.06 13.87
N ALA A 110 9.85 9.08 14.72
CA ALA A 110 10.41 10.36 14.34
C ALA A 110 11.81 10.18 13.74
N CYS A 111 12.10 10.85 12.62
CA CYS A 111 13.43 10.85 12.05
C CYS A 111 14.41 11.47 13.07
N SER A 112 15.52 10.80 13.35
CA SER A 112 16.54 11.30 14.30
C SER A 112 17.10 12.68 13.92
N VAL A 113 17.05 13.02 12.63
CA VAL A 113 17.56 14.30 12.09
C VAL A 113 16.47 15.38 12.04
N LEU A 114 15.19 14.99 11.93
CA LEU A 114 14.03 15.90 11.90
C LEU A 114 12.95 15.39 12.87
N PRO A 115 13.20 15.47 14.20
CA PRO A 115 12.39 14.80 15.23
C PRO A 115 10.95 15.32 15.34
N ILE A 116 10.64 16.45 14.69
CA ILE A 116 9.34 17.12 14.73
C ILE A 116 8.41 16.59 13.61
N ILE A 117 8.94 15.90 12.59
CA ILE A 117 8.13 15.36 11.49
C ILE A 117 7.69 13.94 11.84
N ARG A 118 6.51 13.81 12.47
CA ARG A 118 5.76 12.55 12.51
C ARG A 118 5.13 12.34 11.14
N SER A 119 5.78 11.56 10.27
CA SER A 119 5.20 11.15 8.99
C SER A 119 4.60 9.76 9.09
N ARG A 120 3.61 9.49 8.24
CA ARG A 120 3.12 8.12 8.03
C ARG A 120 3.99 7.47 6.96
N HIS A 121 4.17 6.15 7.06
CA HIS A 121 5.00 5.38 6.15
C HIS A 121 4.16 4.38 5.38
N TRP A 122 4.28 4.39 4.06
CA TRP A 122 3.60 3.46 3.16
C TRP A 122 4.50 2.28 2.83
N VAL A 123 3.95 1.07 2.94
CA VAL A 123 4.63 -0.19 2.60
C VAL A 123 3.70 -1.04 1.77
N ALA A 124 4.24 -1.66 0.72
CA ALA A 124 3.54 -2.65 -0.07
C ALA A 124 3.86 -4.07 0.42
N LEU A 125 2.83 -4.91 0.49
CA LEU A 125 2.96 -6.36 0.66
C LEU A 125 2.35 -7.02 -0.57
N ARG A 126 3.10 -7.88 -1.27
CA ARG A 126 2.62 -8.50 -2.50
C ARG A 126 3.21 -9.87 -2.70
N ARG A 127 2.42 -10.73 -3.34
CA ARG A 127 2.85 -12.01 -3.90
C ARG A 127 3.61 -11.78 -5.22
N CYS A 128 4.89 -12.13 -5.28
CA CYS A 128 5.74 -11.87 -6.45
C CYS A 128 6.98 -12.79 -6.48
N GLY A 129 7.88 -12.54 -7.43
CA GLY A 129 9.08 -13.36 -7.64
C GLY A 129 8.82 -14.71 -8.31
N PRO A 130 9.87 -15.54 -8.50
CA PRO A 130 9.77 -16.79 -9.24
C PRO A 130 8.90 -17.85 -8.54
N ASN A 131 8.83 -17.80 -7.21
CA ASN A 131 8.06 -18.74 -6.39
C ASN A 131 6.63 -18.28 -6.11
N ASN A 132 6.26 -17.07 -6.56
CA ASN A 132 4.95 -16.46 -6.30
C ASN A 132 4.62 -16.43 -4.79
N GLU A 133 5.54 -15.87 -4.00
CA GLU A 133 5.50 -15.82 -2.53
C GLU A 133 5.21 -14.40 -2.03
N TYR A 134 4.58 -14.27 -0.86
CA TYR A 134 4.34 -12.97 -0.24
C TYR A 134 5.61 -12.36 0.34
N HIS A 135 5.90 -11.13 -0.09
CA HIS A 135 7.02 -10.33 0.39
C HIS A 135 6.54 -9.01 1.01
N ASN A 136 7.25 -8.58 2.05
CA ASN A 136 7.28 -7.21 2.53
C ASN A 136 8.24 -6.40 1.65
N LEU A 137 7.70 -5.40 0.97
CA LEU A 137 8.41 -4.53 0.02
C LEU A 137 8.59 -3.12 0.61
N ASP A 138 8.89 -3.04 1.90
CA ASP A 138 9.21 -1.78 2.55
C ASP A 138 10.43 -1.13 1.87
N SER A 139 10.21 0.03 1.26
CA SER A 139 11.25 0.79 0.57
C SER A 139 12.41 1.23 1.49
N LYS A 140 12.25 1.21 2.83
CA LYS A 140 13.35 1.44 3.77
C LYS A 140 14.31 0.24 3.88
N MET A 141 13.90 -0.95 3.48
CA MET A 141 14.73 -2.15 3.49
C MET A 141 15.64 -2.20 2.26
N ALA A 142 16.81 -2.83 2.42
CA ALA A 142 17.76 -3.00 1.32
C ALA A 142 17.22 -3.91 0.22
N GLU A 143 16.38 -4.87 0.59
CA GLU A 143 15.82 -5.91 -0.28
C GLU A 143 14.42 -6.34 0.21
N PRO A 144 13.60 -6.95 -0.66
CA PRO A 144 12.35 -7.62 -0.29
C PRO A 144 12.55 -8.66 0.81
N SER A 145 11.63 -8.69 1.78
CA SER A 145 11.67 -9.68 2.87
C SER A 145 10.51 -10.67 2.73
N LEU A 146 10.82 -11.96 2.68
CA LEU A 146 9.81 -13.03 2.68
C LEU A 146 8.97 -12.99 3.96
N ILE A 147 7.66 -13.12 3.82
CA ILE A 147 6.73 -13.19 4.95
C ILE A 147 6.47 -14.66 5.29
N GLY A 148 7.04 -15.16 6.38
CA GLY A 148 6.92 -16.57 6.78
C GLY A 148 7.44 -17.50 5.67
N SER A 149 6.61 -18.44 5.23
CA SER A 149 6.86 -19.32 4.08
C SER A 149 6.33 -18.78 2.74
N GLY A 150 5.88 -17.52 2.71
CA GLY A 150 5.34 -16.88 1.50
C GLY A 150 3.89 -17.23 1.17
N GLN A 151 3.20 -17.99 2.03
CA GLN A 151 1.83 -18.46 1.82
C GLN A 151 0.77 -17.51 2.40
N PRO A 152 -0.50 -17.56 1.94
CA PRO A 152 -1.58 -16.70 2.43
C PRO A 152 -1.78 -16.73 3.96
N ALA A 153 -1.62 -17.90 4.60
CA ALA A 153 -1.77 -18.01 6.06
C ALA A 153 -0.72 -17.20 6.82
N ASP A 154 0.54 -17.22 6.35
CA ASP A 154 1.63 -16.45 6.96
C ASP A 154 1.43 -14.95 6.78
N LEU A 155 0.89 -14.52 5.63
CA LEU A 155 0.52 -13.13 5.40
C LEU A 155 -0.54 -12.67 6.40
N LEU A 156 -1.61 -13.45 6.59
CA LEU A 156 -2.67 -13.11 7.54
C LEU A 156 -2.14 -13.06 8.98
N HIS A 157 -1.29 -14.03 9.36
CA HIS A 157 -0.61 -14.01 10.65
C HIS A 157 0.25 -12.75 10.83
N TYR A 158 1.03 -12.40 9.81
CA TYR A 158 1.85 -11.19 9.79
C TYR A 158 1.01 -9.91 9.93
N LEU A 159 -0.11 -9.81 9.20
CA LEU A 159 -1.02 -8.66 9.29
C LEU A 159 -1.65 -8.53 10.68
N GLN A 160 -2.09 -9.65 11.28
CA GLN A 160 -2.64 -9.64 12.63
C GLN A 160 -1.60 -9.17 13.65
N ALA A 161 -0.40 -9.75 13.63
CA ALA A 161 0.68 -9.39 14.53
C ALA A 161 1.07 -7.91 14.39
N ARG A 162 1.07 -7.38 13.16
CA ARG A 162 1.33 -5.96 12.88
C ARG A 162 0.22 -5.05 13.41
N LEU A 163 -1.05 -5.44 13.29
CA LEU A 163 -2.14 -4.71 13.92
C LEU A 163 -1.93 -4.70 15.43
N ASP A 164 -1.79 -5.86 16.07
CA ASP A 164 -1.67 -5.98 17.53
C ASP A 164 -0.51 -5.13 18.11
N ALA A 165 0.61 -5.04 17.37
CA ALA A 165 1.77 -4.25 17.77
C ALA A 165 1.62 -2.73 17.56
N ASP A 166 0.77 -2.27 16.64
CA ASP A 166 0.68 -0.85 16.26
C ASP A 166 -0.77 -0.42 16.03
N ALA A 167 -1.32 0.33 17.00
CA ALA A 167 -2.69 0.86 16.94
C ALA A 167 -2.90 1.90 15.81
N SER A 168 -1.83 2.50 15.28
CA SER A 168 -1.89 3.47 14.19
C SER A 168 -1.87 2.82 12.80
N LEU A 169 -1.63 1.50 12.73
CA LEU A 169 -1.56 0.74 11.50
C LEU A 169 -2.92 0.64 10.84
N GLN A 170 -2.96 1.03 9.58
CA GLN A 170 -4.05 0.84 8.64
C GLN A 170 -3.62 -0.22 7.62
N ILE A 171 -4.55 -1.11 7.28
CA ILE A 171 -4.41 -2.09 6.20
C ILE A 171 -5.35 -1.65 5.07
N LEU A 172 -4.82 -1.61 3.86
CA LEU A 172 -5.56 -1.21 2.68
C LEU A 172 -5.38 -2.27 1.57
N PRO A 173 -6.32 -3.23 1.42
CA PRO A 173 -6.32 -4.14 0.29
C PRO A 173 -6.40 -3.38 -1.03
N VAL A 174 -5.62 -3.80 -2.02
CA VAL A 174 -5.69 -3.32 -3.39
C VAL A 174 -6.27 -4.42 -4.27
N VAL A 175 -7.37 -4.11 -4.93
CA VAL A 175 -8.21 -5.09 -5.62
C VAL A 175 -8.64 -4.58 -7.00
N LEU A 176 -9.17 -5.47 -7.82
CA LEU A 176 -9.85 -5.08 -9.05
C LEU A 176 -11.18 -4.37 -8.74
N PRO A 177 -11.66 -3.45 -9.60
CA PRO A 177 -12.90 -2.70 -9.37
C PRO A 177 -14.12 -3.58 -9.07
N GLU A 178 -14.31 -4.65 -9.83
CA GLU A 178 -15.41 -5.60 -9.64
C GLU A 178 -15.35 -6.33 -8.30
N VAL A 179 -14.15 -6.59 -7.78
CA VAL A 179 -13.94 -7.20 -6.46
C VAL A 179 -14.22 -6.17 -5.36
N ALA A 180 -13.84 -4.91 -5.56
CA ALA A 180 -14.17 -3.84 -4.62
C ALA A 180 -15.70 -3.64 -4.50
N ASP A 181 -16.39 -3.58 -5.65
CA ASP A 181 -17.81 -3.28 -5.73
C ASP A 181 -18.70 -4.43 -5.22
N SER A 182 -18.28 -5.69 -5.44
CA SER A 182 -18.96 -6.87 -4.88
C SER A 182 -18.66 -7.11 -3.40
N GLY A 183 -17.51 -6.65 -2.92
CA GLY A 183 -17.03 -6.96 -1.58
C GLY A 183 -16.28 -8.31 -1.47
N ASP A 184 -16.04 -8.98 -2.59
CA ASP A 184 -15.43 -10.33 -2.68
C ASP A 184 -13.95 -10.40 -2.25
N TRP A 185 -13.41 -9.33 -1.67
CA TRP A 185 -12.09 -9.28 -1.05
C TRP A 185 -12.10 -9.73 0.42
N GLN A 186 -13.29 -9.91 1.02
CA GLN A 186 -13.47 -10.44 2.37
C GLN A 186 -14.65 -11.43 2.42
N LEU A 187 -14.67 -12.28 3.45
CA LEU A 187 -15.83 -13.10 3.78
C LEU A 187 -17.05 -12.22 4.04
N ALA A 188 -18.21 -12.64 3.53
CA ALA A 188 -19.48 -11.98 3.83
C ALA A 188 -19.69 -11.94 5.35
N GLN A 189 -20.17 -10.81 5.86
CA GLN A 189 -20.66 -10.77 7.24
C GLN A 189 -21.85 -11.73 7.31
N PRO A 190 -21.93 -12.63 8.31
CA PRO A 190 -23.19 -13.32 8.56
C PRO A 190 -24.25 -12.23 8.74
N ALA A 191 -25.40 -12.37 8.05
CA ALA A 191 -26.53 -11.50 8.29
C ALA A 191 -26.79 -11.51 9.80
N SER A 192 -26.78 -10.35 10.43
CA SER A 192 -27.25 -10.23 11.81
C SER A 192 -28.71 -10.65 11.77
N ASP A 193 -29.01 -11.83 12.30
CA ASP A 193 -30.37 -12.27 12.56
C ASP A 193 -31.01 -11.20 13.47
N GLU A 194 -31.93 -10.40 12.92
CA GLU A 194 -32.80 -9.49 13.66
C GLU A 194 -33.84 -10.26 14.48
#